data_AF-A0A4Y6PRP2-F1
#
_entry.id   AF-A0A4Y6PRP2-F1
#
_cell.length_a   1.000
_cell.length_b   1.000
_cell.length_c   1.000
_cell.angle_alpha   90.00
_cell.angle_beta   90.00
_cell.angle_gamma   90.00
#
_symmetry.space_group_name_H-M   'P 1'
#
loop_
_entity.id
_entity.type
_entity.pdbx_description
1 polymer ?
#
loop_
_entity_poly.entity_id
_entity_poly.type
_entity_poly.pdbx_seq_one_letter_code
_entity_poly.pdbx_strand_id
1 'polypeptide(L)'
;MTDDLPKISDEELRERVIYSLLRPAVRLARLFGVPLKEIVASAELAYFHELKDAGFTQRESASLFDVSTRKVAQLAKRLKQNFFKPERDEELPRRIEFMLWAGPESEGRIHQSLPGYSKEDVRHALELLVEQERVVRKEGRTVYYEVPRSEFRLYQDHWMPKIDGLNNHLFSVVDSVFGRFFQADERAFARTLNFRIRKEDIDELRRLYEEVIFPKLRDLDEAAKASDDDVEMGLSINWAPHRLTELGLTEQPGDNDETND
;
A
#
# COMPACT_ATOMS: atom_id res chain seq x y z
N MET A 1 -7.67 -40.34 5.73
CA MET A 1 -8.46 -39.95 4.54
C MET A 1 -7.96 -38.58 4.13
N THR A 2 -6.87 -38.54 3.38
CA THR A 2 -6.21 -37.28 3.01
C THR A 2 -5.43 -37.57 1.75
N ASP A 3 -6.12 -37.52 0.61
CA ASP A 3 -5.55 -37.16 -0.70
C ASP A 3 -6.61 -37.43 -1.77
N ASP A 4 -7.48 -36.45 -1.98
CA ASP A 4 -8.04 -36.20 -3.31
C ASP A 4 -8.63 -34.78 -3.36
N LEU A 5 -7.87 -33.81 -2.84
CA LEU A 5 -8.17 -32.42 -3.16
C LEU A 5 -7.76 -32.20 -4.61
N PRO A 6 -8.62 -31.64 -5.46
CA PRO A 6 -8.29 -31.41 -6.85
C PRO A 6 -7.03 -30.55 -6.95
N LYS A 7 -6.00 -31.08 -7.61
CA LYS A 7 -4.77 -30.35 -7.90
C LYS A 7 -5.11 -29.27 -8.94
N ILE A 8 -5.13 -28.02 -8.50
CA ILE A 8 -5.23 -26.86 -9.40
C ILE A 8 -3.89 -26.66 -10.12
N SER A 9 -3.94 -26.21 -11.38
CA SER A 9 -2.72 -25.83 -12.10
C SER A 9 -2.17 -24.48 -11.62
N ASP A 10 -0.87 -24.24 -11.78
CA ASP A 10 -0.25 -22.95 -11.42
C ASP A 10 -0.84 -21.77 -12.22
N GLU A 11 -1.24 -22.00 -13.47
CA GLU A 11 -1.92 -21.00 -14.30
C GLU A 11 -3.30 -20.65 -13.74
N GLU A 12 -4.12 -21.67 -13.47
CA GLU A 12 -5.45 -21.45 -12.91
C GLU A 12 -5.38 -20.82 -11.50
N LEU A 13 -4.37 -21.18 -10.69
CA LEU A 13 -4.12 -20.55 -9.40
C LEU A 13 -3.80 -19.06 -9.55
N ARG A 14 -2.90 -18.70 -10.47
CA ARG A 14 -2.56 -17.30 -10.78
C ARG A 14 -3.79 -16.50 -11.20
N GLU A 15 -4.58 -17.03 -12.12
CA GLU A 15 -5.82 -16.39 -12.59
C GLU A 15 -6.82 -16.15 -11.45
N ARG A 16 -7.06 -17.18 -10.62
CA ARG A 16 -7.99 -17.07 -9.48
C ARG A 16 -7.53 -16.07 -8.43
N VAL A 17 -6.22 -16.02 -8.15
CA VAL A 17 -5.65 -15.05 -7.20
C VAL A 17 -5.79 -13.62 -7.74
N ILE A 18 -5.39 -13.36 -8.98
CA ILE A 18 -5.51 -12.04 -9.61
C ILE A 18 -6.99 -11.60 -9.64
N TYR A 19 -7.88 -12.48 -10.09
CA TYR A 19 -9.32 -12.21 -10.09
C TYR A 19 -9.83 -11.84 -8.69
N SER A 20 -9.41 -12.59 -7.67
CA SER A 20 -9.82 -12.34 -6.27
C SER A 20 -9.35 -10.98 -5.75
N LEU A 21 -8.13 -10.56 -6.12
CA LEU A 21 -7.58 -9.25 -5.76
C LEU A 21 -8.26 -8.08 -6.49
N LEU A 22 -8.77 -8.31 -7.71
CA LEU A 22 -9.50 -7.29 -8.47
C LEU A 22 -10.93 -7.04 -7.93
N ARG A 23 -11.58 -8.06 -7.35
CA ARG A 23 -12.97 -7.94 -6.89
C ARG A 23 -13.24 -6.81 -5.90
N PRO A 24 -12.40 -6.56 -4.86
CA PRO A 24 -12.57 -5.42 -3.97
C PRO A 24 -12.56 -4.07 -4.69
N ALA A 25 -11.63 -3.88 -5.64
CA ALA A 25 -11.54 -2.65 -6.43
C ALA A 25 -12.79 -2.45 -7.30
N VAL A 26 -13.25 -3.50 -8.00
CA VAL A 26 -14.47 -3.44 -8.81
C VAL A 26 -15.71 -3.20 -7.95
N ARG A 27 -15.76 -3.75 -6.73
CA ARG A 27 -16.85 -3.50 -5.79
C ARG A 27 -16.95 -2.02 -5.42
N LEU A 28 -15.83 -1.38 -5.07
CA LEU A 28 -15.80 0.06 -4.77
C LEU A 28 -16.16 0.89 -6.00
N ALA A 29 -15.60 0.57 -7.16
CA ALA A 29 -15.92 1.25 -8.41
C ALA A 29 -17.43 1.20 -8.73
N ARG A 30 -18.07 0.04 -8.55
CA ARG A 30 -19.52 -0.10 -8.71
C ARG A 30 -20.29 0.77 -7.71
N LEU A 31 -19.87 0.83 -6.45
CA LEU A 31 -20.52 1.67 -5.43
C LEU A 31 -20.43 3.15 -5.76
N PHE A 32 -19.33 3.59 -6.39
CA PHE A 32 -19.14 4.97 -6.84
C PHE A 32 -19.73 5.26 -8.22
N GLY A 33 -20.42 4.30 -8.85
CA GLY A 33 -21.00 4.47 -10.18
C GLY A 33 -19.95 4.57 -11.31
N VAL A 34 -18.71 4.14 -11.07
CA VAL A 34 -17.62 4.22 -12.05
C VAL A 34 -17.87 3.21 -13.18
N PRO A 35 -17.93 3.64 -14.45
CA PRO A 35 -18.12 2.75 -15.58
C PRO A 35 -16.97 1.74 -15.74
N LEU A 36 -17.27 0.53 -16.23
CA LEU A 36 -16.26 -0.52 -16.47
C LEU A 36 -15.10 -0.04 -17.35
N LYS A 37 -15.39 0.81 -18.35
CA LYS A 37 -14.35 1.38 -19.22
C LYS A 37 -13.32 2.20 -18.45
N GLU A 38 -13.74 2.91 -17.41
CA GLU A 38 -12.84 3.69 -16.56
C GLU A 38 -12.04 2.79 -15.63
N ILE A 39 -12.65 1.71 -15.11
CA ILE A 39 -11.93 0.68 -14.34
C ILE A 39 -10.82 0.05 -15.18
N VAL A 40 -11.11 -0.33 -16.44
CA VAL A 40 -10.12 -0.86 -17.37
C VAL A 40 -9.01 0.17 -17.62
N ALA A 41 -9.36 1.43 -17.85
CA ALA A 41 -8.37 2.49 -18.06
C ALA A 41 -7.49 2.75 -16.82
N SER A 42 -8.03 2.58 -15.61
CA SER A 42 -7.28 2.67 -14.35
C SER A 42 -6.40 1.45 -14.13
N ALA A 43 -6.87 0.24 -14.46
CA ALA A 43 -6.07 -0.98 -14.42
C ALA A 43 -4.89 -0.93 -15.40
N GLU A 44 -5.12 -0.44 -16.63
CA GLU A 44 -4.04 -0.19 -17.60
C GLU A 44 -3.02 0.81 -17.05
N LEU A 45 -3.46 1.86 -16.36
CA LEU A 45 -2.55 2.86 -15.80
C LEU A 45 -1.75 2.30 -14.60
N ALA A 46 -2.42 1.55 -13.71
CA ALA A 46 -1.80 0.91 -12.55
C ALA A 46 -0.77 -0.15 -12.96
N TYR A 47 -1.09 -1.00 -13.94
CA TYR A 47 -0.14 -1.97 -14.47
C TYR A 47 1.08 -1.29 -15.11
N PHE A 48 0.89 -0.16 -15.81
CA PHE A 48 2.01 0.59 -16.37
C PHE A 48 2.86 1.24 -15.28
N HIS A 49 2.24 1.69 -14.20
CA HIS A 49 2.96 2.25 -13.05
C HIS A 49 3.90 1.20 -12.44
N GLU A 50 3.38 -0.02 -12.19
CA GLU A 50 4.15 -1.14 -11.65
C GLU A 50 5.37 -1.49 -12.54
N LEU A 51 5.18 -1.59 -13.87
CA LEU A 51 6.30 -1.84 -14.78
C LEU A 51 7.35 -0.73 -14.75
N LYS A 52 6.91 0.53 -14.59
CA LYS A 52 7.84 1.64 -14.51
C LYS A 52 8.64 1.61 -13.21
N ASP A 53 8.00 1.28 -12.09
CA ASP A 53 8.67 1.20 -10.78
C ASP A 53 9.65 0.02 -10.72
N ALA A 54 9.33 -1.07 -11.43
CA ALA A 54 10.25 -2.19 -11.67
C ALA A 54 11.35 -1.90 -12.72
N GLY A 55 11.43 -0.69 -13.26
CA GLY A 55 12.51 -0.24 -14.13
C GLY A 55 12.39 -0.65 -15.61
N PHE A 56 11.24 -1.15 -16.06
CA PHE A 56 11.05 -1.55 -17.45
C PHE A 56 11.08 -0.35 -18.41
N THR A 57 11.73 -0.52 -19.56
CA THR A 57 11.72 0.47 -20.64
C THR A 57 10.36 0.54 -21.34
N GLN A 58 10.12 1.59 -22.12
CA GLN A 58 8.89 1.73 -22.90
C GLN A 58 8.68 0.59 -23.90
N ARG A 59 9.77 0.03 -24.45
CA ARG A 59 9.69 -1.08 -25.42
C ARG A 59 9.31 -2.38 -24.71
N GLU A 60 9.91 -2.66 -23.56
CA GLU A 60 9.56 -3.85 -22.76
C GLU A 60 8.14 -3.74 -22.23
N SER A 61 7.75 -2.56 -21.72
CA SER A 61 6.38 -2.28 -21.31
C SER A 61 5.38 -2.52 -22.43
N ALA A 62 5.69 -2.08 -23.67
CA ALA A 62 4.82 -2.30 -24.83
C ALA A 62 4.63 -3.80 -25.14
N SER A 63 5.72 -4.58 -25.02
CA SER A 63 5.68 -6.03 -25.21
C SER A 63 4.88 -6.74 -24.10
N LEU A 64 5.04 -6.32 -22.84
CA LEU A 64 4.33 -6.91 -21.70
C LEU A 64 2.84 -6.54 -21.65
N PHE A 65 2.49 -5.37 -22.16
CA PHE A 65 1.09 -4.96 -22.33
C PHE A 65 0.43 -5.60 -23.55
N ASP A 66 1.20 -6.15 -24.48
CA ASP A 66 0.75 -6.52 -25.83
C ASP A 66 0.07 -5.33 -26.55
N VAL A 67 0.70 -4.15 -26.49
CA VAL A 67 0.20 -2.92 -27.13
C VAL A 67 1.29 -2.16 -27.87
N SER A 68 0.88 -1.19 -28.70
CA SER A 68 1.82 -0.29 -29.37
C SER A 68 2.61 0.58 -28.38
N THR A 69 3.86 0.91 -28.74
CA THR A 69 4.68 1.91 -28.03
C THR A 69 3.98 3.28 -27.91
N ARG A 70 3.11 3.62 -28.87
CA ARG A 70 2.27 4.83 -28.82
C ARG A 70 1.30 4.81 -27.64
N LYS A 71 0.65 3.67 -27.35
CA LYS A 71 -0.25 3.51 -26.19
C LYS A 71 0.55 3.64 -24.89
N VAL A 72 1.74 3.05 -24.81
CA VAL A 72 2.64 3.21 -23.66
C VAL A 72 3.03 4.67 -23.45
N ALA A 73 3.38 5.40 -24.51
CA ALA A 73 3.67 6.83 -24.41
C ALA A 73 2.46 7.65 -23.92
N GLN A 74 1.24 7.28 -24.34
CA GLN A 74 0.01 7.88 -23.82
C GLN A 74 -0.20 7.57 -22.34
N LEU A 75 0.04 6.33 -21.89
CA LEU A 75 -0.03 5.95 -20.47
C LEU A 75 1.01 6.71 -19.66
N ALA A 76 2.25 6.83 -20.14
CA ALA A 76 3.30 7.61 -19.50
C ALA A 76 2.92 9.10 -19.36
N LYS A 77 2.30 9.67 -20.40
CA LYS A 77 1.77 11.03 -20.35
C LYS A 77 0.63 11.15 -19.35
N ARG A 78 -0.34 10.21 -19.36
CA ARG A 78 -1.46 10.18 -18.41
C ARG A 78 -1.00 10.01 -16.97
N LEU A 79 0.01 9.18 -16.71
CA LEU A 79 0.60 9.01 -15.38
C LEU A 79 1.23 10.31 -14.88
N LYS A 80 1.85 11.09 -15.76
CA LYS A 80 2.37 12.43 -15.42
C LYS A 80 1.28 13.50 -15.26
N GLN A 81 0.10 13.30 -15.86
CA GLN A 81 -0.95 14.33 -15.97
C GLN A 81 -2.13 14.14 -15.02
N ASN A 82 -2.58 12.90 -14.80
CA ASN A 82 -3.86 12.63 -14.16
C ASN A 82 -3.77 12.51 -12.65
N PHE A 83 -2.70 11.97 -12.07
CA PHE A 83 -2.58 11.75 -10.63
C PHE A 83 -1.09 11.73 -10.28
N PHE A 84 -0.70 11.92 -9.02
CA PHE A 84 0.69 11.93 -8.56
C PHE A 84 1.60 13.13 -8.92
N LYS A 85 1.13 14.38 -8.81
CA LYS A 85 2.08 15.44 -8.43
C LYS A 85 2.29 15.42 -6.90
N PRO A 86 1.22 15.53 -6.08
CA PRO A 86 1.37 15.44 -4.62
C PRO A 86 1.85 14.06 -4.15
N GLU A 87 1.37 12.97 -4.75
CA GLU A 87 1.74 11.62 -4.32
C GLU A 87 3.16 11.22 -4.77
N ARG A 88 3.70 11.75 -5.90
CA ARG A 88 5.11 11.56 -6.27
C ARG A 88 6.05 12.39 -5.39
N ASP A 89 5.60 13.59 -5.03
CA ASP A 89 6.35 14.48 -4.15
C ASP A 89 6.42 13.90 -2.72
N GLU A 90 5.46 13.03 -2.31
CA GLU A 90 5.39 12.39 -0.97
C GLU A 90 5.72 10.88 -0.93
N GLU A 91 5.71 10.15 -2.05
CA GLU A 91 6.10 8.72 -2.10
C GLU A 91 7.57 8.53 -1.74
N LEU A 92 8.45 9.34 -2.32
CA LEU A 92 9.87 9.27 -2.05
C LEU A 92 10.19 9.61 -0.59
N PRO A 93 9.68 10.72 -0.01
CA PRO A 93 9.75 10.96 1.44
C PRO A 93 9.32 9.76 2.30
N ARG A 94 8.22 9.10 1.97
CA ARG A 94 7.73 7.95 2.75
C ARG A 94 8.60 6.71 2.63
N ARG A 95 9.08 6.37 1.42
CA ARG A 95 10.02 5.25 1.25
C ARG A 95 11.30 5.49 2.04
N ILE A 96 11.81 6.72 2.00
CA ILE A 96 12.97 7.14 2.77
C ILE A 96 12.69 7.03 4.27
N GLU A 97 11.54 7.53 4.75
CA GLU A 97 11.14 7.42 6.15
C GLU A 97 11.01 5.96 6.60
N PHE A 98 10.41 5.07 5.79
CA PHE A 98 10.32 3.64 6.06
C PHE A 98 11.70 2.97 6.15
N MET A 99 12.63 3.28 5.24
CA MET A 99 14.00 2.79 5.35
C MET A 99 14.68 3.28 6.64
N LEU A 100 14.43 4.52 7.03
CA LEU A 100 14.97 5.13 8.24
C LEU A 100 14.35 4.59 9.54
N TRP A 101 13.25 3.84 9.46
CA TRP A 101 12.71 3.08 10.59
C TRP A 101 13.60 1.89 10.96
N ALA A 102 14.16 1.20 9.97
CA ALA A 102 15.07 0.06 10.20
C ALA A 102 16.36 0.53 10.89
N GLY A 103 16.84 1.73 10.56
CA GLY A 103 17.92 2.38 11.29
C GLY A 103 18.42 3.66 10.63
N PRO A 104 19.34 4.39 11.28
CA PRO A 104 19.92 5.59 10.72
C PRO A 104 20.71 5.32 9.44
N GLU A 105 20.37 6.04 8.36
CA GLU A 105 20.94 5.86 7.03
C GLU A 105 21.55 7.17 6.50
N SER A 106 22.52 7.05 5.58
CA SER A 106 23.10 8.22 4.89
C SER A 106 22.42 8.46 3.54
N GLU A 107 22.34 9.70 3.05
CA GLU A 107 21.76 10.03 1.73
C GLU A 107 22.28 9.11 0.61
N GLY A 108 23.59 8.82 0.64
CA GLY A 108 24.23 7.96 -0.36
C GLY A 108 23.74 6.52 -0.36
N ARG A 109 23.50 5.93 0.82
CA ARG A 109 22.93 4.58 0.93
C ARG A 109 21.45 4.56 0.60
N ILE A 110 20.70 5.56 1.05
CA ILE A 110 19.28 5.72 0.71
C ILE A 110 19.08 5.73 -0.81
N HIS A 111 19.89 6.50 -1.52
CA HIS A 111 19.86 6.52 -2.99
C HIS A 111 20.24 5.17 -3.63
N GLN A 112 21.18 4.41 -3.04
CA GLN A 112 21.55 3.09 -3.56
C GLN A 112 20.39 2.08 -3.50
N SER A 113 19.58 2.13 -2.45
CA SER A 113 18.40 1.26 -2.31
C SER A 113 17.19 1.74 -3.14
N LEU A 114 17.25 2.94 -3.71
CA LEU A 114 16.18 3.57 -4.48
C LEU A 114 16.61 3.89 -5.92
N PRO A 115 17.01 2.90 -6.74
CA PRO A 115 17.61 3.11 -8.06
C PRO A 115 16.67 3.76 -9.09
N GLY A 116 15.36 3.82 -8.81
CA GLY A 116 14.36 4.49 -9.64
C GLY A 116 14.31 6.02 -9.49
N TYR A 117 15.06 6.60 -8.54
CA TYR A 117 15.05 8.03 -8.21
C TYR A 117 16.43 8.66 -8.40
N SER A 118 16.48 9.94 -8.77
CA SER A 118 17.75 10.65 -8.87
C SER A 118 18.28 11.05 -7.50
N LYS A 119 19.59 11.32 -7.39
CA LYS A 119 20.21 11.80 -6.16
C LYS A 119 19.61 13.13 -5.69
N GLU A 120 19.25 13.98 -6.63
CA GLU A 120 18.60 15.27 -6.38
C GLU A 120 17.18 15.07 -5.80
N ASP A 121 16.40 14.12 -6.33
CA ASP A 121 15.07 13.81 -5.80
C ASP A 121 15.18 13.29 -4.35
N VAL A 122 16.13 12.40 -4.07
CA VAL A 122 16.37 11.85 -2.72
C VAL A 122 16.76 12.96 -1.73
N ARG A 123 17.64 13.88 -2.15
CA ARG A 123 18.04 15.01 -1.31
C ARG A 123 16.86 15.92 -1.01
N HIS A 124 16.07 16.28 -2.02
CA HIS A 124 14.91 17.14 -1.84
C HIS A 124 13.86 16.51 -0.91
N ALA A 125 13.62 15.20 -1.05
CA ALA A 125 12.74 14.46 -0.15
C ALA A 125 13.25 14.44 1.30
N LEU A 126 14.56 14.27 1.52
CA LEU A 126 15.16 14.35 2.86
C LEU A 126 15.03 15.75 3.47
N GLU A 127 15.22 16.80 2.67
CA GLU A 127 15.02 18.19 3.12
C GLU A 127 13.57 18.42 3.57
N LEU A 128 12.59 17.95 2.81
CA LEU A 128 11.16 18.02 3.16
C LEU A 128 10.86 17.26 4.46
N LEU A 129 11.39 16.04 4.63
CA LEU A 129 11.17 15.26 5.85
C LEU A 129 11.79 15.93 7.09
N VAL A 130 12.92 16.60 6.93
CA VAL A 130 13.56 17.37 8.01
C VAL A 130 12.77 18.63 8.33
N GLU A 131 12.30 19.35 7.32
CA GLU A 131 11.43 20.53 7.48
C GLU A 131 10.10 20.18 8.19
N GLN A 132 9.54 19.00 7.87
CA GLN A 132 8.32 18.48 8.48
C GLN A 132 8.56 17.82 9.86
N GLU A 133 9.79 17.86 10.40
CA GLU A 133 10.21 17.23 11.65
C GLU A 133 9.97 15.70 11.71
N ARG A 134 9.77 15.05 10.56
CA ARG A 134 9.57 13.60 10.40
C ARG A 134 10.87 12.81 10.43
N VAL A 135 11.98 13.47 10.09
CA VAL A 135 13.33 12.92 10.13
C VAL A 135 14.26 13.95 10.77
N VAL A 136 15.19 13.49 11.58
CA VAL A 136 16.22 14.32 12.18
C VAL A 136 17.53 14.10 11.42
N ARG A 137 18.15 15.21 11.02
CA ARG A 137 19.50 15.22 10.47
C ARG A 137 20.53 15.22 11.61
N LYS A 138 21.37 14.19 11.68
CA LYS A 138 22.47 14.06 12.63
C LYS A 138 23.79 14.40 11.97
N GLU A 139 24.42 15.46 12.48
CA GLU A 139 25.73 15.90 12.04
C GLU A 139 26.84 15.02 12.63
N GLY A 140 27.80 14.63 11.78
CA GLY A 140 28.93 13.77 12.11
C GLY A 140 29.98 13.77 10.99
N ARG A 141 30.91 12.81 10.98
CA ARG A 141 31.89 12.65 9.88
C ARG A 141 31.19 12.35 8.53
N THR A 142 30.05 11.67 8.60
CA THR A 142 29.07 11.49 7.52
C THR A 142 27.72 11.93 8.08
N VAL A 143 26.93 12.63 7.27
CA VAL A 143 25.57 13.04 7.64
C VAL A 143 24.67 11.81 7.63
N TYR A 144 24.00 11.56 8.76
CA TYR A 144 22.98 10.53 8.87
C TYR A 144 21.62 11.16 9.12
N TYR A 145 20.60 10.45 8.67
CA TYR A 145 19.20 10.77 8.90
C TYR A 145 18.63 9.67 9.80
N GLU A 146 17.71 10.01 10.70
CA GLU A 146 16.99 9.05 11.55
C GLU A 146 15.57 9.54 11.79
N VAL A 147 14.61 8.62 11.97
CA VAL A 147 13.28 8.99 12.45
C VAL A 147 13.38 9.37 13.94
N PRO A 148 12.87 10.53 14.39
CA PRO A 148 12.86 10.85 15.81
C PRO A 148 12.08 9.77 16.57
N ARG A 149 12.66 9.20 17.62
CA ARG A 149 12.09 8.12 18.46
C ARG A 149 10.79 8.49 19.22
N SER A 150 10.07 9.54 18.82
CA SER A 150 8.76 9.88 19.36
C SER A 150 7.66 9.21 18.54
N GLU A 151 6.92 8.33 19.20
CA GLU A 151 5.63 7.75 18.82
C GLU A 151 4.77 8.72 17.99
N PHE A 152 4.84 8.69 16.66
CA PHE A 152 3.93 9.48 15.84
C PHE A 152 2.83 8.59 15.23
N ARG A 153 1.67 8.65 15.90
CA ARG A 153 0.37 8.28 15.37
C ARG A 153 0.09 9.13 14.13
N LEU A 154 0.04 8.50 12.97
CA LEU A 154 -0.57 9.08 11.77
C LEU A 154 -2.10 9.00 11.89
N TYR A 155 -2.70 9.93 12.63
CA TYR A 155 -4.08 10.35 12.33
C TYR A 155 -4.05 11.81 11.91
N GLN A 156 -3.84 12.04 10.62
CA GLN A 156 -4.06 13.33 9.99
C GLN A 156 -5.31 13.23 9.12
N ASP A 157 -6.27 14.14 9.32
CA ASP A 157 -7.57 14.13 8.65
C ASP A 157 -7.55 14.58 7.17
N HIS A 158 -6.36 14.67 6.59
CA HIS A 158 -6.17 14.91 5.16
C HIS A 158 -6.38 13.61 4.36
N TRP A 159 -6.92 13.74 3.14
CA TRP A 159 -7.25 12.58 2.31
C TRP A 159 -6.01 11.84 1.76
N MET A 160 -4.86 12.53 1.65
CA MET A 160 -3.62 11.96 1.11
C MET A 160 -3.02 10.89 2.03
N PRO A 161 -2.80 11.11 3.35
CA PRO A 161 -2.40 10.04 4.27
C PRO A 161 -3.34 8.83 4.28
N LYS A 162 -4.63 9.02 3.98
CA LYS A 162 -5.62 7.93 3.91
C LYS A 162 -5.43 7.06 2.66
N ILE A 163 -5.14 7.67 1.50
CA ILE A 163 -4.78 6.93 0.27
C ILE A 163 -3.43 6.22 0.43
N ASP A 164 -2.49 6.86 1.11
CA ASP A 164 -1.18 6.29 1.38
C ASP A 164 -1.24 5.08 2.31
N GLY A 165 -1.97 5.20 3.42
CA GLY A 165 -2.25 4.08 4.31
C GLY A 165 -2.97 2.93 3.59
N LEU A 166 -3.88 3.25 2.65
CA LEU A 166 -4.53 2.26 1.81
C LEU A 166 -3.53 1.54 0.89
N ASN A 167 -2.62 2.25 0.22
CA ASN A 167 -1.62 1.63 -0.65
C ASN A 167 -0.69 0.70 0.14
N ASN A 168 -0.17 1.15 1.30
CA ASN A 168 0.66 0.31 2.17
C ASN A 168 -0.08 -0.94 2.64
N HIS A 169 -1.37 -0.78 3.00
CA HIS A 169 -2.21 -1.92 3.35
C HIS A 169 -2.32 -2.92 2.20
N LEU A 170 -2.62 -2.44 1.00
CA LEU A 170 -2.76 -3.29 -0.19
C LEU A 170 -1.44 -3.96 -0.57
N PHE A 171 -0.29 -3.30 -0.41
CA PHE A 171 1.02 -3.93 -0.60
C PHE A 171 1.28 -5.06 0.39
N SER A 172 1.02 -4.85 1.69
CA SER A 172 1.12 -5.94 2.68
C SER A 172 0.19 -7.12 2.35
N VAL A 173 -1.00 -6.83 1.80
CA VAL A 173 -1.93 -7.87 1.32
C VAL A 173 -1.34 -8.62 0.13
N VAL A 174 -0.73 -7.91 -0.84
CA VAL A 174 -0.05 -8.53 -1.99
C VAL A 174 1.08 -9.43 -1.52
N ASP A 175 1.96 -8.97 -0.65
CA ASP A 175 3.08 -9.76 -0.11
C ASP A 175 2.59 -11.00 0.64
N SER A 176 1.56 -10.83 1.48
CA SER A 176 0.94 -11.94 2.22
C SER A 176 0.30 -12.96 1.29
N VAL A 177 -0.35 -12.52 0.22
CA VAL A 177 -0.95 -13.40 -0.79
C VAL A 177 0.17 -14.11 -1.57
N PHE A 178 1.19 -13.39 -2.00
CA PHE A 178 2.28 -13.95 -2.79
C PHE A 178 3.06 -15.00 -2.00
N GLY A 179 3.48 -14.66 -0.78
CA GLY A 179 4.20 -15.56 0.12
C GLY A 179 3.43 -16.85 0.39
N ARG A 180 2.12 -16.77 0.60
CA ARG A 180 1.28 -17.94 0.88
C ARG A 180 0.98 -18.82 -0.31
N PHE A 181 0.60 -18.21 -1.44
CA PHE A 181 0.07 -18.96 -2.59
C PHE A 181 1.17 -19.40 -3.56
N PHE A 182 2.31 -18.70 -3.59
CA PHE A 182 3.35 -18.95 -4.60
C PHE A 182 4.74 -19.27 -4.02
N GLN A 183 5.03 -18.88 -2.76
CA GLN A 183 6.33 -19.19 -2.13
C GLN A 183 6.25 -20.21 -0.99
N ALA A 184 5.04 -20.57 -0.53
CA ALA A 184 4.84 -21.37 0.68
C ALA A 184 5.65 -20.85 1.89
N ASP A 185 5.82 -19.53 1.98
CA ASP A 185 6.59 -18.89 3.06
C ASP A 185 5.79 -18.95 4.37
N GLU A 186 6.31 -19.68 5.35
CA GLU A 186 5.65 -19.85 6.66
C GLU A 186 5.52 -18.53 7.44
N ARG A 187 6.31 -17.51 7.08
CA ARG A 187 6.24 -16.16 7.65
C ARG A 187 5.06 -15.35 7.09
N ALA A 188 4.52 -15.73 5.92
CA ALA A 188 3.42 -15.03 5.29
C ALA A 188 2.09 -15.25 6.06
N PHE A 189 1.80 -14.31 6.96
CA PHE A 189 0.70 -14.42 7.90
C PHE A 189 -0.55 -13.67 7.43
N ALA A 190 -1.55 -14.42 6.96
CA ALA A 190 -2.91 -13.92 6.73
C ALA A 190 -3.91 -14.73 7.56
N ARG A 191 -4.62 -14.05 8.46
CA ARG A 191 -5.72 -14.61 9.24
C ARG A 191 -6.87 -13.59 9.26
N THR A 192 -8.08 -14.08 9.03
CA THR A 192 -9.29 -13.28 9.19
C THR A 192 -9.95 -13.68 10.51
N LEU A 193 -10.09 -12.73 11.42
CA LEU A 193 -10.83 -12.92 12.66
C LEU A 193 -12.24 -12.33 12.48
N ASN A 194 -13.26 -13.15 12.70
CA ASN A 194 -14.65 -12.72 12.70
C ASN A 194 -15.20 -12.90 14.13
N PHE A 195 -15.63 -11.82 14.75
CA PHE A 195 -16.15 -11.83 16.12
C PHE A 195 -17.20 -10.74 16.31
N ARG A 196 -18.01 -10.88 17.36
CA ARG A 196 -19.01 -9.86 17.75
C ARG A 196 -18.46 -9.08 18.94
N ILE A 197 -18.61 -7.76 18.92
CA ILE A 197 -18.35 -6.90 20.07
C ILE A 197 -19.59 -6.05 20.33
N ARG A 198 -19.78 -5.61 21.58
CA ARG A 198 -20.80 -4.60 21.88
C ARG A 198 -20.30 -3.23 21.41
N LYS A 199 -21.23 -2.31 21.14
CA LYS A 199 -20.89 -0.98 20.60
C LYS A 199 -20.00 -0.20 21.58
N GLU A 200 -20.30 -0.32 22.87
CA GLU A 200 -19.55 0.27 23.98
C GLU A 200 -18.12 -0.28 24.13
N ASP A 201 -17.84 -1.49 23.62
CA ASP A 201 -16.52 -2.12 23.70
C ASP A 201 -15.62 -1.78 22.50
N ILE A 202 -16.07 -0.97 21.53
CA ILE A 202 -15.26 -0.57 20.36
C ILE A 202 -13.96 0.11 20.79
N ASP A 203 -14.02 0.94 21.83
CA ASP A 203 -12.84 1.60 22.37
C ASP A 203 -11.85 0.63 23.02
N GLU A 204 -12.33 -0.52 23.51
CA GLU A 204 -11.47 -1.58 24.05
C GLU A 204 -10.67 -2.27 22.95
N LEU A 205 -11.26 -2.45 21.75
CA LEU A 205 -10.53 -2.97 20.60
C LEU A 205 -9.39 -2.04 20.18
N ARG A 206 -9.62 -0.71 20.25
CA ARG A 206 -8.56 0.28 20.02
C ARG A 206 -7.47 0.21 21.09
N ARG A 207 -7.84 0.09 22.37
CA ARG A 207 -6.86 -0.09 23.47
C ARG A 207 -6.03 -1.36 23.30
N LEU A 208 -6.62 -2.47 22.85
CA LEU A 208 -5.87 -3.69 22.56
C LEU A 208 -4.73 -3.44 21.57
N TYR A 209 -4.98 -2.66 20.52
CA TYR A 209 -3.92 -2.27 19.59
C TYR A 209 -2.87 -1.38 20.28
N GLU A 210 -3.32 -0.28 20.90
CA GLU A 210 -2.44 0.76 21.44
C GLU A 210 -1.59 0.29 22.64
N GLU A 211 -2.16 -0.54 23.51
CA GLU A 211 -1.55 -0.92 24.79
C GLU A 211 -0.85 -2.29 24.75
N VAL A 212 -1.18 -3.15 23.78
CA VAL A 212 -0.66 -4.53 23.73
C VAL A 212 0.08 -4.79 22.42
N ILE A 213 -0.61 -4.65 21.29
CA ILE A 213 -0.05 -5.05 19.99
C ILE A 213 1.11 -4.11 19.61
N PHE A 214 0.86 -2.80 19.58
CA PHE A 214 1.85 -1.82 19.15
C PHE A 214 3.12 -1.82 20.03
N PRO A 215 3.02 -1.78 21.37
CA PRO A 215 4.21 -1.86 22.23
C PRO A 215 5.01 -3.14 21.97
N LYS A 216 4.33 -4.28 21.77
CA LYS A 216 5.02 -5.54 21.51
C LYS A 216 5.76 -5.55 20.17
N LEU A 217 5.19 -4.96 19.13
CA LEU A 217 5.85 -4.81 17.82
C LEU A 217 7.08 -3.92 17.92
N ARG A 218 6.98 -2.81 18.65
CA ARG A 218 8.13 -1.93 18.92
C ARG A 218 9.25 -2.66 19.64
N ASP A 219 8.92 -3.47 20.64
CA ASP A 219 9.93 -4.25 21.37
C ASP A 219 10.62 -5.30 20.48
N LEU A 220 9.89 -5.89 19.53
CA LEU A 220 10.45 -6.81 18.53
C LEU A 220 11.36 -6.08 17.54
N ASP A 221 10.95 -4.91 17.05
CA ASP A 221 11.75 -4.05 16.17
C ASP A 221 13.06 -3.61 16.84
N GLU A 222 13.00 -3.11 18.08
CA GLU A 222 14.20 -2.72 18.82
C GLU A 222 15.14 -3.91 19.10
N ALA A 223 14.59 -5.11 19.32
CA ALA A 223 15.41 -6.32 19.48
C ALA A 223 16.08 -6.75 18.17
N ALA A 224 15.43 -6.50 17.02
CA ALA A 224 15.95 -6.86 15.70
C ALA A 224 17.13 -5.97 15.27
N LYS A 225 17.17 -4.69 15.68
CA LYS A 225 18.23 -3.72 15.33
C LYS A 225 19.66 -4.14 15.70
N ALA A 226 19.82 -5.10 16.61
CA ALA A 226 21.11 -5.63 17.04
C ALA A 226 21.50 -6.95 16.35
N SER A 227 20.67 -7.45 15.43
CA SER A 227 20.87 -8.71 14.71
C SER A 227 21.35 -8.45 13.28
N ASP A 228 22.31 -9.24 12.80
CA ASP A 228 22.70 -9.26 11.38
C ASP A 228 21.79 -10.17 10.52
N ASP A 229 20.80 -10.82 11.15
CA ASP A 229 19.82 -11.74 10.54
C ASP A 229 18.38 -11.27 10.84
N ASP A 230 18.11 -9.99 10.65
CA ASP A 230 16.78 -9.41 10.77
C ASP A 230 15.96 -9.55 9.48
N VAL A 231 14.64 -9.44 9.62
CA VAL A 231 13.69 -9.52 8.49
C VAL A 231 12.72 -8.37 8.61
N GLU A 232 12.66 -7.55 7.57
CA GLU A 232 11.65 -6.50 7.44
C GLU A 232 10.25 -7.14 7.33
N MET A 233 9.32 -6.69 8.17
CA MET A 233 7.95 -7.21 8.19
C MET A 233 6.92 -6.07 8.13
N GLY A 234 6.01 -6.16 7.15
CA GLY A 234 4.80 -5.33 7.11
C GLY A 234 3.65 -5.99 7.84
N LEU A 235 3.04 -5.30 8.82
CA LEU A 235 1.80 -5.75 9.47
C LEU A 235 0.66 -4.77 9.19
N SER A 236 -0.40 -5.31 8.60
CA SER A 236 -1.67 -4.61 8.43
C SER A 236 -2.74 -5.20 9.35
N ILE A 237 -3.33 -4.38 10.22
CA ILE A 237 -4.47 -4.75 11.05
C ILE A 237 -5.64 -3.87 10.66
N ASN A 238 -6.74 -4.48 10.24
CA ASN A 238 -7.96 -3.79 9.91
C ASN A 238 -9.17 -4.44 10.59
N TRP A 239 -10.11 -3.61 11.01
CA TRP A 239 -11.43 -4.04 11.44
C TRP A 239 -12.46 -3.06 10.89
N ALA A 240 -13.62 -3.59 10.52
CA ALA A 240 -14.74 -2.81 10.06
C ALA A 240 -16.04 -3.54 10.43
N PRO A 241 -17.13 -2.82 10.75
CA PRO A 241 -18.43 -3.44 10.83
C PRO A 241 -18.74 -4.23 9.57
N HIS A 242 -19.29 -5.43 9.74
CA HIS A 242 -19.74 -6.23 8.59
C HIS A 242 -20.80 -5.47 7.79
N ARG A 243 -20.78 -5.66 6.47
CA ARG A 243 -21.81 -5.16 5.54
C ARG A 243 -21.89 -3.63 5.38
N LEU A 244 -20.87 -2.86 5.77
CA LEU A 244 -20.85 -1.40 5.49
C LEU A 244 -21.09 -1.07 4.01
N THR A 245 -20.55 -1.88 3.11
CA THR A 245 -20.73 -1.72 1.65
C THR A 245 -22.09 -2.18 1.12
N GLU A 246 -22.89 -2.85 1.95
CA GLU A 246 -24.28 -3.25 1.64
C GLU A 246 -25.28 -2.23 2.20
N LEU A 247 -24.97 -1.62 3.36
CA LEU A 247 -25.79 -0.57 3.99
C LEU A 247 -25.71 0.79 3.27
N GLY A 248 -24.60 1.09 2.60
CA GLY A 248 -24.46 2.28 1.75
C GLY A 248 -25.26 2.25 0.44
N LEU A 249 -25.96 1.14 0.13
CA LEU A 249 -26.80 0.99 -1.07
C LEU A 249 -28.26 1.38 -0.84
N THR A 250 -28.70 1.55 0.41
CA THR A 250 -30.11 1.83 0.76
C THR A 250 -30.50 3.30 0.76
N GLU A 251 -29.55 4.23 0.60
CA GLU A 251 -29.81 5.65 0.39
C GLU A 251 -29.50 6.04 -1.07
N GLN A 252 -30.29 5.53 -2.01
CA GLN A 252 -30.50 6.30 -3.25
C GLN A 252 -31.62 7.31 -2.96
N PRO A 253 -31.44 8.62 -3.24
CA PRO A 253 -32.55 9.55 -3.20
C PRO A 253 -33.57 9.05 -4.22
N GLY A 254 -34.73 8.63 -3.72
CA GLY A 254 -35.83 8.24 -4.57
C GLY A 254 -36.20 9.39 -5.50
N ASP A 255 -36.41 9.06 -6.77
CA ASP A 255 -37.39 9.72 -7.62
C ASP A 255 -38.74 9.70 -6.88
N ASN A 256 -38.93 10.65 -5.97
CA ASN A 256 -40.21 11.10 -5.47
C ASN A 256 -40.32 12.54 -5.92
N ASP A 257 -40.69 12.74 -7.18
CA ASP A 257 -41.69 13.73 -7.59
C ASP A 257 -41.74 13.75 -9.12
N GLU A 258 -42.69 13.03 -9.68
CA GLU A 258 -43.51 13.53 -10.78
C GLU A 258 -44.74 12.63 -10.91
N THR A 259 -45.73 12.89 -10.05
CA THR A 259 -47.14 12.65 -10.38
C THR A 259 -48.01 13.59 -9.56
N ASN A 260 -48.80 14.39 -10.30
CA ASN A 260 -49.83 15.35 -9.89
C ASN A 260 -49.34 16.78 -9.57
N ASP A 261 -49.40 17.66 -10.57
CA ASP A 261 -50.62 18.45 -10.85
C ASP A 261 -50.75 18.77 -12.36
#